data_AF-A0AB34JYJ0-F1
#
_entry.id   AF-A0AB34JYJ0-F1
#
_cell.length_a   1.000
_cell.length_b   1.000
_cell.length_c   1.000
_cell.angle_alpha   90.00
_cell.angle_beta   90.00
_cell.angle_gamma   90.00
#
_symmetry.space_group_name_H-M   'P 1'
#
loop_
_entity.id
_entity.type
_entity.pdbx_description
1 polymer ?
#
loop_
_entity_poly.entity_id
_entity_poly.type
_entity_poly.pdbx_seq_one_letter_code
_entity_poly.pdbx_strand_id
1 'polypeptide(L)'
;MRRAAKVQLLSLAGLVIALYACNVEAHMDDEDYEAMCDLSASFSCTEVFKSAYGHILSHWGILPKEHPLDLSLALIGVLLYSAYFLAASLWDYIPFRKSLFLTVATAGALFSCYLLYVLKFILGDFCIVCTGFHCVNFSMFAQALFEYRSVPTSKGKGKKT
;
A
#
# COMPACT_ATOMS: atom_id res chain seq x y z
N MET A 1 -11.28 -19.97 1.31
CA MET A 1 -11.76 -19.53 -0.02
C MET A 1 -12.32 -18.11 -0.06
N ARG A 2 -13.49 -17.77 0.52
CA ARG A 2 -14.08 -16.41 0.39
C ARG A 2 -13.18 -15.23 0.83
N ARG A 3 -12.32 -15.41 1.84
CA ARG A 3 -11.40 -14.36 2.33
C ARG A 3 -10.18 -14.18 1.43
N ALA A 4 -9.61 -15.27 0.93
CA ALA A 4 -8.51 -15.23 -0.03
C ALA A 4 -8.92 -14.48 -1.31
N ALA A 5 -10.11 -14.77 -1.84
CA ALA A 5 -10.64 -14.06 -3.01
C ALA A 5 -10.80 -12.54 -2.78
N LYS A 6 -11.24 -12.12 -1.58
CA LYS A 6 -11.31 -10.69 -1.24
C LYS A 6 -9.93 -10.03 -1.22
N VAL A 7 -8.94 -10.68 -0.62
CA VAL A 7 -7.56 -10.19 -0.61
C VAL A 7 -7.03 -10.13 -2.05
N GLN A 8 -7.25 -11.15 -2.87
CA GLN A 8 -6.83 -11.13 -4.28
C GLN A 8 -7.45 -9.97 -5.05
N LEU A 9 -8.76 -9.72 -4.91
CA LEU A 9 -9.44 -8.60 -5.57
C LEU A 9 -8.88 -7.24 -5.11
N LEU A 10 -8.67 -7.07 -3.81
CA LEU A 10 -8.06 -5.84 -3.26
C LEU A 10 -6.61 -5.68 -3.74
N SER A 11 -5.84 -6.76 -3.82
CA SER A 11 -4.47 -6.73 -4.34
C SER A 11 -4.43 -6.35 -5.81
N LEU A 12 -5.34 -6.90 -6.63
CA LEU A 12 -5.44 -6.53 -8.04
C LEU A 12 -5.81 -5.07 -8.21
N ALA A 13 -6.78 -4.57 -7.43
CA ALA A 13 -7.13 -3.16 -7.44
C ALA A 13 -5.94 -2.27 -7.05
N GLY A 14 -5.23 -2.61 -5.96
CA GLY A 14 -4.02 -1.92 -5.55
C GLY A 14 -2.91 -1.97 -6.59
N LEU A 15 -2.72 -3.10 -7.27
CA LEU A 15 -1.73 -3.28 -8.33
C LEU A 15 -2.05 -2.43 -9.56
N VAL A 16 -3.31 -2.35 -9.97
CA VAL A 16 -3.72 -1.47 -11.08
C VAL A 16 -3.43 -0.01 -10.75
N ILE A 17 -3.75 0.43 -9.52
CA ILE A 17 -3.43 1.78 -9.06
C ILE A 17 -1.92 2.00 -9.04
N ALA A 18 -1.14 0.99 -8.62
CA ALA A 18 0.32 1.04 -8.59
C ALA A 18 0.95 1.15 -9.98
N LEU A 19 0.48 0.36 -10.93
CA LEU A 19 0.95 0.43 -12.31
C LEU A 19 0.61 1.77 -12.95
N TYR A 20 -0.57 2.32 -12.67
CA TYR A 20 -0.91 3.67 -13.13
C TYR A 20 -0.01 4.73 -12.49
N ALA A 21 0.27 4.64 -11.19
CA ALA A 21 1.19 5.55 -10.52
C ALA A 21 2.61 5.47 -11.13
N CYS A 22 3.11 4.26 -11.41
CA CYS A 22 4.39 4.08 -12.11
C CYS A 22 4.37 4.67 -13.52
N ASN A 23 3.24 4.56 -14.24
CA ASN A 23 3.11 5.19 -15.55
C ASN A 23 3.18 6.72 -15.45
N VAL A 24 2.48 7.32 -14.49
CA VAL A 24 2.55 8.77 -14.25
C VAL A 24 3.98 9.18 -13.91
N GLU A 25 4.60 8.50 -12.96
CA GLU A 25 5.98 8.77 -12.55
C GLU A 25 6.99 8.64 -13.69
N ALA A 26 6.80 7.70 -14.62
CA ALA A 26 7.70 7.51 -15.75
C ALA A 26 7.61 8.61 -16.83
N HIS A 27 6.48 9.33 -16.91
CA HIS A 27 6.21 10.32 -17.97
C HIS A 27 6.00 11.74 -17.41
N MET A 28 6.05 11.94 -16.09
CA MET A 28 5.74 13.23 -15.47
C MET A 28 6.71 14.37 -15.80
N ASP A 29 7.87 14.03 -16.39
CA ASP A 29 8.89 14.99 -16.84
C ASP A 29 8.81 15.28 -18.34
N ASP A 30 7.90 14.61 -19.08
CA ASP A 30 7.68 14.86 -20.50
C ASP A 30 6.84 16.15 -20.69
N GLU A 31 7.29 17.05 -21.58
CA GLU A 31 6.66 18.38 -21.76
C GLU A 31 5.19 18.32 -22.22
N ASP A 32 4.80 17.26 -22.93
CA ASP A 32 3.45 17.07 -23.50
C ASP A 32 2.57 16.10 -22.66
N TYR A 33 3.05 15.66 -21.49
CA TYR A 33 2.32 14.70 -20.66
C TYR A 33 1.55 15.37 -19.53
N GLU A 34 0.24 15.15 -19.50
CA GLU A 34 -0.63 15.51 -18.39
C GLU A 34 -1.29 14.23 -17.84
N ALA A 35 -1.12 13.97 -16.54
CA ALA A 35 -1.68 12.78 -15.94
C ALA A 35 -3.22 12.89 -15.89
N MET A 36 -3.94 11.81 -16.20
CA MET A 36 -5.41 11.80 -16.15
C MET A 36 -5.99 12.08 -14.75
N CYS A 37 -5.16 11.99 -13.71
CA CYS A 37 -5.55 12.23 -12.34
C CYS A 37 -5.21 13.64 -11.85
N ASP A 38 -4.61 14.47 -12.70
CA ASP A 38 -4.44 15.90 -12.48
C ASP A 38 -5.74 16.60 -12.90
N LEU A 39 -6.56 16.99 -11.91
CA LEU A 39 -7.89 17.59 -12.16
C LEU A 39 -7.88 19.11 -11.98
N SER A 40 -6.92 19.63 -11.20
CA SER A 40 -6.68 21.06 -11.01
C SER A 40 -5.33 21.26 -10.31
N ALA A 41 -4.90 22.51 -10.15
CA ALA A 41 -3.63 22.84 -9.49
C ALA A 41 -3.52 22.35 -8.03
N SER A 42 -4.64 22.10 -7.32
CA SER A 42 -4.64 21.54 -5.96
C SER A 42 -5.01 20.05 -5.92
N PHE A 43 -5.23 19.45 -7.10
CA PHE A 43 -5.60 18.06 -7.30
C PHE A 43 -4.66 17.44 -8.32
N SER A 44 -3.36 17.39 -8.00
CA SER A 44 -2.34 16.81 -8.87
C SER A 44 -1.67 15.61 -8.21
N CYS A 45 -1.65 14.49 -8.91
CA CYS A 45 -0.81 13.35 -8.55
C CYS A 45 0.65 13.62 -8.92
N THR A 46 0.88 14.35 -10.00
CA THR A 46 2.20 14.69 -10.52
C THR A 46 3.01 15.49 -9.51
N GLU A 47 2.43 16.54 -8.92
CA GLU A 47 3.09 17.33 -7.86
C GLU A 47 3.45 16.48 -6.64
N VAL A 48 2.56 15.54 -6.28
CA VAL A 48 2.83 14.61 -5.17
C VAL A 48 4.01 13.69 -5.48
N PHE A 49 4.09 13.13 -6.69
CA PHE A 49 5.19 12.23 -7.07
C PHE A 49 6.51 12.97 -7.30
N LYS A 50 6.49 14.22 -7.78
CA LYS A 50 7.67 15.09 -7.88
C LYS A 50 8.20 15.54 -6.51
N SER A 51 7.36 15.52 -5.48
CA SER A 51 7.78 15.88 -4.13
C SER A 51 8.86 14.94 -3.59
N ALA A 52 9.63 15.40 -2.60
CA ALA A 52 10.62 14.56 -1.93
C ALA A 52 10.00 13.28 -1.31
N TYR A 53 8.69 13.26 -1.06
CA TYR A 53 8.00 12.10 -0.49
C TYR A 53 7.73 10.99 -1.51
N GLY A 54 7.85 11.26 -2.81
CA GLY A 54 7.81 10.22 -3.86
C GLY A 54 8.91 9.17 -3.69
N HIS A 55 10.06 9.60 -3.14
CA HIS A 55 11.23 8.78 -2.85
C HIS A 55 11.59 8.84 -1.36
N ILE A 56 10.85 8.06 -0.55
CA ILE A 56 10.88 8.23 0.91
C ILE A 56 12.21 7.82 1.57
N LEU A 57 12.97 6.90 0.96
CA LEU A 57 14.23 6.41 1.52
C LEU A 57 15.34 7.45 1.39
N SER A 58 15.44 8.10 0.23
CA SER A 58 16.31 9.26 0.07
C SER A 58 15.81 10.47 0.85
N HIS A 59 14.48 10.65 1.02
CA HIS A 59 13.95 11.72 1.87
C HIS A 59 14.38 11.58 3.33
N TRP A 60 14.38 10.37 3.89
CA TRP A 60 14.85 10.10 5.25
C TRP A 60 16.37 10.06 5.39
N GLY A 61 17.11 10.30 4.29
CA GLY A 61 18.58 10.29 4.29
C GLY A 61 19.20 8.92 4.56
N ILE A 62 18.41 7.84 4.42
CA ILE A 62 18.90 6.47 4.61
C ILE A 62 19.75 6.05 3.42
N LEU A 63 19.37 6.46 2.21
CA LEU A 63 20.09 6.21 0.97
C LEU A 63 20.49 7.52 0.28
N PRO A 64 21.66 7.57 -0.39
CA PRO A 64 22.00 8.69 -1.26
C PRO A 64 20.99 8.80 -2.41
N LYS A 65 20.77 10.04 -2.89
CA LYS A 65 19.90 10.30 -4.04
C LYS A 65 20.40 9.51 -5.25
N GLU A 66 19.47 8.96 -6.02
CA GLU A 66 19.73 8.10 -7.21
C GLU A 66 20.37 6.73 -6.91
N HIS A 67 20.38 6.29 -5.66
CA HIS A 67 20.73 4.90 -5.37
C HIS A 67 19.68 3.97 -5.99
N PRO A 68 20.06 2.83 -6.61
CA PRO A 68 19.10 1.89 -7.24
C PRO A 68 18.09 1.25 -6.27
N LEU A 69 18.23 1.50 -4.97
CA LEU A 69 17.32 1.04 -3.93
C LEU A 69 16.43 2.17 -3.39
N ASP A 70 16.56 3.39 -3.91
CA ASP A 70 15.65 4.50 -3.63
C ASP A 70 14.35 4.31 -4.42
N LEU A 71 13.62 3.26 -4.04
CA LEU A 71 12.40 2.82 -4.68
C LEU A 71 11.32 3.91 -4.49
N SER A 72 10.68 4.27 -5.59
CA SER A 72 9.52 5.15 -5.52
C SER A 72 8.37 4.51 -4.75
N LEU A 73 7.49 5.36 -4.20
CA LEU A 73 6.27 4.90 -3.56
C LEU A 73 5.38 4.08 -4.51
N ALA A 74 5.36 4.43 -5.81
CA ALA A 74 4.62 3.68 -6.82
C ALA A 74 5.16 2.25 -6.95
N LEU A 75 6.48 2.10 -7.07
CA LEU A 75 7.14 0.80 -7.19
C LEU A 75 7.02 -0.04 -5.90
N ILE A 76 7.13 0.58 -4.73
CA ILE A 76 6.84 -0.08 -3.44
C ILE A 76 5.41 -0.61 -3.42
N GLY A 77 4.45 0.16 -3.94
CA GLY A 77 3.07 -0.28 -4.13
C GLY A 77 2.97 -1.54 -5.01
N VAL A 78 3.61 -1.54 -6.18
CA VAL A 78 3.63 -2.69 -7.09
C VAL A 78 4.15 -3.94 -6.37
N LEU A 79 5.27 -3.83 -5.66
CA LEU A 79 5.87 -4.95 -4.92
C LEU A 79 4.92 -5.45 -3.82
N LEU A 80 4.35 -4.54 -3.02
CA LEU A 80 3.46 -4.89 -1.92
C LEU A 80 2.19 -5.61 -2.40
N TYR A 81 1.49 -5.06 -3.39
CA TYR A 81 0.24 -5.64 -3.88
C TYR A 81 0.48 -6.94 -4.66
N SER A 82 1.59 -7.06 -5.38
CA SER A 82 2.02 -8.31 -6.00
C SER A 82 2.30 -9.38 -4.94
N ALA A 83 3.00 -9.02 -3.87
CA ALA A 83 3.26 -9.92 -2.75
C ALA A 83 1.96 -10.35 -2.06
N TYR A 84 1.00 -9.44 -1.84
CA TYR A 84 -0.31 -9.80 -1.30
C TYR A 84 -1.09 -10.73 -2.23
N PHE A 85 -1.07 -10.50 -3.53
CA PHE A 85 -1.74 -11.38 -4.50
C PHE A 85 -1.14 -12.80 -4.50
N LEU A 86 0.19 -12.90 -4.49
CA LEU A 86 0.89 -14.18 -4.46
C LEU A 86 0.66 -14.89 -3.12
N ALA A 87 0.81 -14.18 -2.01
CA ALA A 87 0.52 -14.72 -0.69
C ALA A 87 -0.93 -15.20 -0.58
N ALA A 88 -1.85 -14.50 -1.25
CA ALA A 88 -3.24 -14.90 -1.26
C ALA A 88 -3.52 -16.15 -2.13
N SER A 89 -2.68 -16.39 -3.14
CA SER A 89 -2.75 -17.57 -4.02
C SER A 89 -2.11 -18.80 -3.36
N LEU A 90 -1.09 -18.58 -2.53
CA LEU A 90 -0.40 -19.61 -1.74
C LEU A 90 -0.96 -19.70 -0.30
N TRP A 91 -2.24 -19.37 -0.12
CA TRP A 91 -2.88 -19.12 1.17
C TRP A 91 -2.65 -20.22 2.22
N ASP A 92 -2.66 -21.49 1.81
CA ASP A 92 -2.58 -22.64 2.70
C ASP A 92 -1.14 -23.12 2.97
N TYR A 93 -0.16 -22.64 2.20
CA TYR A 93 1.24 -23.05 2.30
C TYR A 93 2.10 -22.14 3.17
N ILE A 94 1.62 -20.94 3.52
CA ILE A 94 2.39 -19.94 4.26
C ILE A 94 2.28 -20.18 5.78
N PRO A 95 3.38 -20.53 6.47
CA PRO A 95 3.38 -20.64 7.92
C PRO A 95 3.15 -19.27 8.57
N PHE A 96 2.49 -19.24 9.73
CA PHE A 96 2.18 -18.00 10.48
C PHE A 96 1.44 -16.91 9.68
N ARG A 97 0.79 -17.26 8.57
CA ARG A 97 0.15 -16.33 7.63
C ARG A 97 -0.71 -15.25 8.28
N LYS A 98 -1.48 -15.58 9.32
CA LYS A 98 -2.38 -14.63 9.99
C LYS A 98 -1.61 -13.52 10.71
N SER A 99 -0.53 -13.90 11.39
CA SER A 99 0.33 -12.94 12.09
C SER A 99 1.10 -12.09 11.08
N LEU A 100 1.69 -12.73 10.06
CA LEU A 100 2.42 -12.03 9.01
C LEU A 100 1.51 -11.03 8.27
N PHE A 101 0.34 -11.48 7.83
CA PHE A 101 -0.61 -10.64 7.11
C PHE A 101 -1.08 -9.46 7.96
N LEU A 102 -1.39 -9.69 9.25
CA LEU A 102 -1.76 -8.62 10.17
C LEU A 102 -0.62 -7.62 10.37
N THR A 103 0.62 -8.08 10.58
CA THR A 103 1.77 -7.19 10.77
C THR A 103 2.00 -6.31 9.54
N VAL A 104 2.06 -6.90 8.34
CA VAL A 104 2.29 -6.14 7.11
C VAL A 104 1.14 -5.17 6.84
N ALA A 105 -0.12 -5.61 6.99
CA ALA A 105 -1.27 -4.74 6.77
C ALA A 105 -1.37 -3.61 7.81
N THR A 106 -0.96 -3.85 9.06
CA THR A 106 -0.87 -2.81 10.11
C THR A 106 0.20 -1.78 9.76
N ALA A 107 1.38 -2.24 9.35
CA ALA A 107 2.45 -1.35 8.90
C ALA A 107 2.00 -0.48 7.71
N GLY A 108 1.34 -1.08 6.70
CA GLY A 108 0.79 -0.36 5.56
C GLY A 108 -0.29 0.66 5.95
N ALA A 109 -1.14 0.34 6.92
CA ALA A 109 -2.16 1.27 7.43
C ALA A 109 -1.54 2.45 8.20
N LEU A 110 -0.56 2.19 9.08
CA LEU A 110 0.16 3.25 9.80
C LEU A 110 0.92 4.16 8.84
N PHE A 111 1.58 3.56 7.85
CA PHE A 111 2.27 4.31 6.80
C PHE A 111 1.29 5.13 5.94
N SER A 112 0.11 4.60 5.65
CA SER A 112 -0.96 5.33 4.96
C SER A 112 -1.43 6.55 5.77
N CYS A 113 -1.57 6.43 7.10
CA CYS A 113 -1.88 7.57 7.96
C CYS A 113 -0.80 8.66 7.89
N TYR A 114 0.48 8.27 7.88
CA TYR A 114 1.59 9.20 7.73
C TYR A 114 1.53 9.93 6.39
N LEU A 115 1.36 9.21 5.28
CA LEU A 115 1.29 9.82 3.95
C LEU A 115 0.05 10.71 3.79
N LEU A 116 -1.10 10.35 4.38
CA LEU A 116 -2.27 11.24 4.42
C LEU A 116 -2.00 12.53 5.19
N TYR A 117 -1.23 12.47 6.27
CA TYR A 117 -0.78 13.67 6.98
C TYR A 117 0.11 14.54 6.08
N VAL A 118 1.09 13.92 5.41
CA VAL A 118 1.99 14.62 4.48
C VAL A 118 1.20 15.30 3.35
N LEU A 119 0.30 14.58 2.69
CA LEU A 119 -0.56 15.10 1.62
C LEU A 119 -1.34 16.33 2.08
N LYS A 120 -2.02 16.21 3.23
CA LYS A 120 -2.93 17.26 3.69
C LYS A 120 -2.23 18.47 4.30
N PHE A 121 -1.17 18.26 5.09
CA PHE A 121 -0.58 19.31 5.92
C PHE A 121 0.76 19.82 5.43
N ILE A 122 1.49 19.03 4.63
CA ILE A 122 2.82 19.41 4.13
C ILE A 122 2.72 19.86 2.68
N LEU A 123 2.15 19.04 1.80
CA LEU A 123 2.01 19.38 0.39
C LEU A 123 0.82 20.29 0.15
N GLY A 124 -0.30 20.04 0.83
CA GLY A 124 -1.54 20.79 0.62
C GLY A 124 -2.31 20.36 -0.63
N ASP A 125 -1.99 19.18 -1.18
CA ASP A 125 -2.59 18.63 -2.39
C ASP A 125 -3.52 17.46 -2.11
N PHE A 126 -4.52 17.29 -2.97
CA PHE A 126 -5.40 16.13 -2.97
C PHE A 126 -5.12 15.21 -4.15
N CYS A 127 -4.44 14.10 -3.88
CA CYS A 127 -4.13 13.07 -4.87
C CYS A 127 -5.15 11.92 -4.82
N ILE A 128 -5.92 11.74 -5.90
CA ILE A 128 -6.94 10.68 -5.99
C ILE A 128 -6.33 9.28 -6.06
N VAL A 129 -5.18 9.12 -6.73
CA VAL A 129 -4.42 7.85 -6.81
C VAL A 129 -3.94 7.44 -5.42
N CYS A 130 -3.38 8.39 -4.66
CA CYS A 130 -2.92 8.23 -3.30
C CYS A 130 -4.08 7.85 -2.38
N THR A 131 -5.22 8.54 -2.51
CA THR A 131 -6.45 8.20 -1.80
C THR A 131 -6.87 6.76 -2.10
N GLY A 132 -6.79 6.32 -3.36
CA GLY A 132 -7.02 4.95 -3.78
C GLY A 132 -6.12 3.94 -3.06
N PHE A 133 -4.81 4.18 -3.00
CA PHE A 133 -3.88 3.33 -2.23
C PHE A 133 -4.25 3.25 -0.76
N HIS A 134 -4.58 4.37 -0.13
CA HIS A 134 -4.97 4.40 1.28
C HIS A 134 -6.26 3.60 1.53
N CYS A 135 -7.25 3.73 0.65
CA CYS A 135 -8.48 2.93 0.71
C CYS A 135 -8.18 1.42 0.61
N VAL A 136 -7.29 1.01 -0.30
CA VAL A 136 -6.90 -0.41 -0.43
C VAL A 136 -6.14 -0.88 0.82
N ASN A 137 -5.19 -0.11 1.33
CA ASN A 137 -4.41 -0.46 2.52
C ASN A 137 -5.29 -0.60 3.78
N PHE A 138 -6.22 0.33 4.02
CA PHE A 138 -7.16 0.21 5.14
C PHE A 138 -8.11 -0.98 4.96
N SER A 139 -8.53 -1.28 3.73
CA SER A 139 -9.35 -2.46 3.43
C SER A 139 -8.58 -3.75 3.69
N MET A 140 -7.29 -3.82 3.31
CA MET A 140 -6.40 -4.94 3.61
C MET A 140 -6.24 -5.14 5.12
N PHE A 141 -5.99 -4.05 5.86
CA PHE A 141 -5.90 -4.09 7.32
C PHE A 141 -7.18 -4.60 7.98
N ALA A 142 -8.35 -4.14 7.52
CA ALA A 142 -9.64 -4.63 8.00
C ALA A 142 -9.79 -6.15 7.75
N GLN A 143 -9.45 -6.64 6.55
CA GLN A 143 -9.47 -8.07 6.26
C GLN A 143 -8.53 -8.87 7.17
N ALA A 144 -7.31 -8.38 7.38
CA ALA A 144 -6.32 -9.00 8.25
C ALA A 144 -6.80 -9.07 9.70
N LEU A 145 -7.39 -7.98 10.21
CA LEU A 145 -7.94 -7.91 11.56
C LEU A 145 -9.12 -8.87 11.75
N PHE A 146 -10.04 -8.92 10.79
CA PHE A 146 -11.17 -9.87 10.83
C PHE A 146 -10.71 -11.32 10.76
N GLU A 147 -9.59 -11.61 10.10
CA GLU A 147 -9.04 -12.96 10.07
C GLU A 147 -8.34 -13.32 11.38
N TYR A 148 -7.54 -12.41 11.92
CA TYR A 148 -6.86 -12.63 13.20
C TYR A 148 -7.84 -12.87 14.34
N ARG A 149 -8.93 -12.07 14.40
CA ARG A 149 -9.99 -12.19 15.43
C ARG A 149 -10.86 -13.45 15.31
N SER A 150 -10.87 -14.10 14.16
CA SER A 150 -11.72 -15.29 13.93
C SER A 150 -11.20 -16.58 14.57
N VAL A 151 -10.11 -16.52 15.35
CA VAL A 151 -9.57 -17.66 16.10
C VAL A 151 -10.36 -17.80 17.42
N PRO A 152 -11.05 -18.94 17.66
CA PRO A 152 -11.53 -19.25 18.99
C PRO A 152 -10.31 -19.48 19.88
N THR A 153 -10.20 -18.75 20.98
CA THR A 153 -9.23 -19.02 22.04
C THR A 153 -9.53 -20.38 22.66
N SER A 154 -8.95 -21.46 22.10
CA SER A 154 -8.87 -22.76 22.78
C SER A 154 -7.86 -22.66 23.91
N LYS A 155 -8.31 -22.23 25.10
CA LYS A 155 -7.60 -22.44 26.36
C LYS A 155 -8.58 -22.97 27.41
N GLY A 156 -8.41 -24.24 27.82
CA GLY A 156 -8.92 -24.71 29.11
C GLY A 156 -9.79 -25.97 29.15
N LYS A 157 -9.46 -27.08 28.45
CA LYS A 157 -9.87 -28.41 28.93
C LYS A 157 -8.77 -28.99 29.82
N GLY A 158 -8.66 -28.45 31.03
CA GLY A 158 -7.99 -29.10 32.14
C GLY A 158 -8.87 -30.23 32.66
N LYS A 159 -8.42 -31.45 32.42
CA LYS A 159 -9.02 -32.75 32.76
C LYS A 159 -9.26 -32.85 34.28
N LYS A 160 -10.52 -32.97 34.72
CA LYS A 160 -10.86 -33.52 36.03
C LYS A 160 -10.89 -35.05 35.89
N THR A 161 -9.87 -35.71 36.41
CA THR A 161 -9.89 -37.12 36.85
C THR A 161 -8.87 -37.24 37.96
#